data_AF-A0A9E0L6D4-F1
#
_entry.id   AF-A0A9E0L6D4-F1
#
_cell.length_a   1.000
_cell.length_b   1.000
_cell.length_c   1.000
_cell.angle_alpha   90.00
_cell.angle_beta   90.00
_cell.angle_gamma   90.00
#
_symmetry.space_group_name_H-M   'P 1'
#
loop_
_entity.id
_entity.type
_entity.pdbx_description
1 polymer ?
#
loop_
_entity_poly.entity_id
_entity_poly.type
_entity_poly.pdbx_seq_one_letter_code
_entity_poly.pdbx_strand_id
1 'polypeptide(L)'
;MSKTVHPYSHRLVILRDWKSRWFATGRQYATLLRGDVLLREYLAKKLRGFYISSLDIERSPKTTRIIIRTSRPGMLIGRQGEGAQKLREDITKFFKKKAIKVPEDLKLDIVEVTSPDSDAHIIAYSVAEGLEKRLPFRRVLKTTIEKVMAVRGVEGVRVVLGGRLGGAEIARTEQAKKGSIPLQTFRADVDFAREKAHLPYGDIGIKVWIYRGEIFNDKPIQK
;
A
#
# COMPACT_ATOMS: atom_id res chain seq x y z
N MET A 1 -1.38 14.32 22.10
CA MET A 1 -1.27 13.45 20.90
C MET A 1 -0.10 13.96 20.07
N SER A 2 1.07 13.31 20.12
CA SER A 2 2.26 13.76 19.38
C SER A 2 2.03 13.59 17.87
N LYS A 3 2.16 14.67 17.11
CA LYS A 3 2.03 14.67 15.66
C LYS A 3 3.32 14.10 15.06
N THR A 4 3.30 12.82 14.70
CA THR A 4 4.42 12.18 13.99
C THR A 4 4.26 12.37 12.49
N VAL A 5 5.33 12.77 11.81
CA VAL A 5 5.37 12.92 10.35
C VAL A 5 5.15 11.55 9.68
N HIS A 6 4.51 11.54 8.51
CA HIS A 6 4.30 10.32 7.74
C HIS A 6 5.67 9.73 7.30
N PRO A 7 6.03 8.48 7.67
CA PRO A 7 7.35 7.93 7.41
C PRO A 7 7.74 7.90 5.93
N TYR A 8 6.77 7.62 5.05
CA TYR A 8 6.97 7.66 3.60
C TYR A 8 7.29 9.08 3.10
N SER A 9 6.49 10.07 3.48
CA SER A 9 6.69 11.47 3.05
C SER A 9 8.01 12.05 3.57
N HIS A 10 8.42 11.66 4.77
CA HIS A 10 9.69 12.06 5.36
C HIS A 10 10.92 11.53 4.59
N ARG A 11 10.74 10.50 3.75
CA ARG A 11 11.81 9.83 2.99
C ARG A 11 11.65 9.95 1.47
N LEU A 12 10.68 10.74 1.00
CA LEU A 12 10.54 11.05 -0.42
C LEU A 12 11.81 11.72 -0.93
N VAL A 13 12.19 11.42 -2.18
CA VAL A 13 13.39 11.92 -2.88
C VAL A 13 14.71 11.36 -2.35
N ILE A 14 14.84 11.12 -1.04
CA ILE A 14 16.08 10.59 -0.43
C ILE A 14 16.19 9.07 -0.65
N LEU A 15 15.15 8.33 -0.27
CA LEU A 15 15.10 6.87 -0.37
C LEU A 15 13.93 6.36 -1.23
N ARG A 16 12.82 7.10 -1.25
CA ARG A 16 11.58 6.67 -1.89
C ARG A 16 11.21 7.58 -3.06
N ASP A 17 10.76 6.97 -4.14
CA ASP A 17 10.25 7.67 -5.31
C ASP A 17 8.76 8.02 -5.21
N TRP A 18 8.32 8.82 -6.16
CA TRP A 18 6.91 9.19 -6.33
C TRP A 18 6.09 8.02 -6.89
N LYS A 19 4.92 7.76 -6.29
CA LYS A 19 3.96 6.75 -6.80
C LYS A 19 3.27 7.18 -8.10
N SER A 20 3.14 8.48 -8.36
CA SER A 20 2.70 9.00 -9.66
C SER A 20 3.87 9.73 -10.32
N ARG A 21 4.25 9.32 -11.52
CA ARG A 21 5.38 9.87 -12.27
C ARG A 21 4.88 10.39 -13.62
N TRP A 22 4.60 11.69 -13.67
CA TRP A 22 4.19 12.40 -14.88
C TRP A 22 4.31 13.91 -14.68
N PHE A 23 4.32 14.65 -15.78
CA PHE A 23 4.39 16.11 -15.79
C PHE A 23 3.20 16.68 -16.56
N ALA A 24 2.58 17.73 -16.03
CA ALA A 24 1.58 18.51 -16.74
C ALA A 24 1.50 19.93 -16.16
N THR A 25 1.08 20.88 -16.97
CA THR A 25 1.04 22.31 -16.61
C THR A 25 -0.39 22.82 -16.51
N GLY A 26 -0.64 23.77 -15.60
CA GLY A 26 -1.90 24.51 -15.50
C GLY A 26 -3.12 23.63 -15.21
N ARG A 27 -4.24 23.90 -15.91
CA ARG A 27 -5.52 23.19 -15.70
C ARG A 27 -5.45 21.69 -15.99
N GLN A 28 -4.53 21.26 -16.85
CA GLN A 28 -4.34 19.85 -17.18
C GLN A 28 -3.82 19.05 -15.97
N TYR A 29 -3.01 19.67 -15.11
CA TYR A 29 -2.54 19.00 -13.88
C TYR A 29 -3.72 18.61 -12.98
N ALA A 30 -4.66 19.53 -12.75
CA ALA A 30 -5.81 19.29 -11.89
C ALA A 30 -6.73 18.18 -12.41
N THR A 31 -6.95 18.12 -13.73
CA THR A 31 -7.79 17.07 -14.34
C THR A 31 -7.11 15.71 -14.28
N LEU A 32 -5.81 15.64 -14.54
CA LEU A 32 -5.03 14.40 -14.48
C LEU A 32 -4.93 13.88 -13.04
N LEU A 33 -4.69 14.75 -12.06
CA LEU A 33 -4.64 14.42 -10.63
C LEU A 33 -6.00 13.90 -10.14
N ARG A 34 -7.09 14.56 -10.52
CA ARG A 34 -8.44 14.10 -10.19
C ARG A 34 -8.68 12.68 -10.70
N GLY A 35 -8.25 12.38 -11.92
CA GLY A 35 -8.32 11.03 -12.47
C GLY A 35 -7.51 10.00 -11.67
N ASP A 36 -6.28 10.33 -11.30
CA ASP A 36 -5.42 9.45 -10.49
C ASP A 36 -6.03 9.13 -9.13
N VAL A 37 -6.53 10.15 -8.41
CA VAL A 37 -7.15 9.96 -7.08
C VAL A 37 -8.35 9.03 -7.18
N LEU A 38 -9.25 9.32 -8.11
CA LEU A 38 -10.48 8.54 -8.29
C LEU A 38 -10.18 7.11 -8.73
N LEU A 39 -9.18 6.92 -9.61
CA LEU A 39 -8.74 5.60 -10.06
C LEU A 39 -8.14 4.80 -8.89
N ARG A 40 -7.29 5.42 -8.07
CA ARG A 40 -6.70 4.80 -6.88
C ARG A 40 -7.76 4.33 -5.90
N GLU A 41 -8.74 5.17 -5.60
CA GLU A 41 -9.87 4.79 -4.72
C GLU A 41 -10.68 3.62 -5.28
N TYR A 42 -10.92 3.61 -6.59
CA TYR A 42 -11.65 2.54 -7.25
C TYR A 42 -10.88 1.21 -7.20
N LEU A 43 -9.59 1.23 -7.57
CA LEU A 43 -8.75 0.05 -7.57
C LEU A 43 -8.49 -0.47 -6.15
N ALA A 44 -8.30 0.41 -5.15
CA ALA A 44 -8.15 0.00 -3.76
C ALA A 44 -9.37 -0.77 -3.24
N LYS A 45 -10.60 -0.32 -3.58
CA LYS A 45 -11.84 -1.02 -3.20
C LYS A 45 -11.98 -2.35 -3.92
N LYS A 46 -11.78 -2.35 -5.25
CA LYS A 46 -11.95 -3.55 -6.08
C LYS A 46 -10.93 -4.64 -5.76
N LEU A 47 -9.70 -4.24 -5.43
CA LEU A 47 -8.57 -5.14 -5.32
C LEU A 47 -8.16 -5.46 -3.87
N ARG A 48 -9.00 -5.14 -2.88
CA ARG A 48 -8.74 -5.38 -1.44
C ARG A 48 -8.35 -6.84 -1.13
N GLY A 49 -8.90 -7.82 -1.86
CA GLY A 49 -8.59 -9.24 -1.67
C GLY A 49 -7.33 -9.76 -2.38
N PHE A 50 -6.64 -8.93 -3.18
CA PHE A 50 -5.48 -9.34 -3.99
C PHE A 50 -4.14 -8.93 -3.36
N TYR A 51 -4.12 -8.47 -2.10
CA TYR A 51 -2.91 -8.10 -1.36
C TYR A 51 -1.97 -7.21 -2.17
N ILE A 52 -2.48 -6.04 -2.55
CA ILE A 52 -1.71 -5.04 -3.29
C ILE A 52 -0.79 -4.29 -2.35
N SER A 53 0.48 -4.19 -2.72
CA SER A 53 1.49 -3.40 -2.03
C SER A 53 1.41 -1.93 -2.47
N SER A 54 1.48 -1.68 -3.77
CA SER A 54 1.57 -0.33 -4.32
C SER A 54 0.93 -0.24 -5.70
N LEU A 55 0.37 0.92 -5.99
CA LEU A 55 -0.19 1.29 -7.29
C LEU A 55 0.56 2.51 -7.83
N ASP A 56 1.40 2.25 -8.83
CA ASP A 56 2.16 3.30 -9.49
C ASP A 56 1.51 3.68 -10.82
N ILE A 57 1.52 4.97 -11.12
CA ILE A 57 0.95 5.52 -12.35
C ILE A 57 2.02 6.33 -13.05
N GLU A 58 2.46 5.86 -14.21
CA GLU A 58 3.34 6.59 -15.11
C GLU A 58 2.51 7.11 -16.28
N ARG A 59 2.67 8.40 -16.64
CA ARG A 59 2.05 8.95 -17.85
C ARG A 59 3.09 9.58 -18.75
N SER A 60 3.11 9.12 -19.99
CA SER A 60 3.74 9.79 -21.12
C SER A 60 2.66 10.50 -21.95
N PRO A 61 3.00 11.37 -22.90
CA PRO A 61 2.01 12.15 -23.67
C PRO A 61 0.90 11.30 -24.34
N LYS A 62 1.22 10.07 -24.76
CA LYS A 62 0.28 9.15 -25.43
C LYS A 62 -0.11 7.93 -24.59
N THR A 63 0.81 7.44 -23.75
CA THR A 63 0.64 6.18 -23.02
C THR A 63 0.46 6.42 -21.52
N THR A 64 -0.54 5.79 -20.92
CA THR A 64 -0.69 5.68 -19.46
C THR A 64 -0.37 4.27 -19.03
N ARG A 65 0.66 4.12 -18.19
CA ARG A 65 1.11 2.84 -17.66
C ARG A 65 0.74 2.75 -16.18
N ILE A 66 -0.07 1.76 -15.84
CA ILE A 66 -0.46 1.46 -14.47
C ILE A 66 0.30 0.22 -14.02
N ILE A 67 1.15 0.37 -13.02
CA ILE A 67 1.96 -0.71 -12.46
C ILE A 67 1.34 -1.11 -11.11
N ILE A 68 0.83 -2.33 -11.05
CA ILE A 68 0.22 -2.92 -9.85
C ILE A 68 1.24 -3.89 -9.25
N ARG A 69 1.73 -3.61 -8.05
CA ARG A 69 2.57 -4.54 -7.29
C ARG A 69 1.70 -5.38 -6.35
N THR A 70 1.73 -6.69 -6.52
CA THR A 70 0.93 -7.64 -5.73
C THR A 70 1.76 -8.84 -5.29
N SER A 71 1.39 -9.44 -4.16
CA SER A 71 1.94 -10.74 -3.74
C SER A 71 1.33 -11.93 -4.47
N ARG A 72 0.20 -11.75 -5.17
CA ARG A 72 -0.52 -12.82 -5.86
C ARG A 72 -0.82 -12.45 -7.32
N PRO A 73 0.21 -12.36 -8.19
CA PRO A 73 0.03 -11.96 -9.58
C PRO A 73 -0.88 -12.92 -10.35
N GLY A 74 -0.77 -14.24 -10.10
CA GLY A 74 -1.55 -15.25 -10.81
C GLY A 74 -3.07 -15.10 -10.62
N MET A 75 -3.52 -14.72 -9.42
CA MET A 75 -4.94 -14.48 -9.16
C MET A 75 -5.46 -13.24 -9.89
N LEU A 76 -4.60 -12.22 -10.08
CA LEU A 76 -4.96 -10.97 -10.73
C LEU A 76 -4.97 -11.09 -12.27
N ILE A 77 -4.05 -11.88 -12.83
CA ILE A 77 -3.95 -12.15 -14.27
C ILE A 77 -5.08 -13.10 -14.72
N GLY A 78 -5.42 -14.10 -13.90
CA GLY A 78 -6.46 -15.09 -14.22
C GLY A 78 -6.01 -16.13 -15.26
N ARG A 79 -6.94 -17.00 -15.69
CA ARG A 79 -6.67 -18.02 -16.72
C ARG A 79 -6.43 -17.33 -18.06
N GLN A 80 -5.30 -17.63 -18.71
CA GLN A 80 -4.92 -17.07 -20.03
C GLN A 80 -4.96 -15.52 -20.12
N GLY A 81 -4.80 -14.80 -19.00
CA GLY A 81 -4.81 -13.32 -19.00
C GLY A 81 -6.20 -12.67 -19.01
N GLU A 82 -7.28 -13.45 -18.86
CA GLU A 82 -8.66 -12.95 -18.86
C GLU A 82 -8.89 -11.88 -17.77
N GLY A 83 -8.29 -12.05 -16.58
CA GLY A 83 -8.41 -11.11 -15.47
C GLY A 83 -7.78 -9.75 -15.76
N ALA A 84 -6.59 -9.75 -16.37
CA ALA A 84 -5.92 -8.52 -16.79
C ALA A 84 -6.73 -7.76 -17.85
N GLN A 85 -7.31 -8.48 -18.81
CA GLN A 85 -8.16 -7.89 -19.84
C GLN A 85 -9.43 -7.27 -19.26
N LYS A 86 -10.11 -7.99 -18.36
CA LYS A 86 -11.28 -7.47 -17.61
C LYS A 86 -10.92 -6.23 -16.80
N LEU A 87 -9.78 -6.22 -16.11
CA LEU A 87 -9.33 -5.04 -15.37
C LEU A 87 -9.10 -3.83 -16.28
N ARG A 88 -8.49 -4.05 -17.45
CA ARG A 88 -8.29 -2.99 -18.46
C ARG A 88 -9.62 -2.42 -18.97
N GLU A 89 -10.58 -3.29 -19.28
CA GLU A 89 -11.92 -2.87 -19.70
C GLU A 89 -12.64 -2.09 -18.60
N ASP A 90 -12.55 -2.55 -17.36
CA ASP A 90 -13.22 -1.92 -16.22
C ASP A 90 -12.62 -0.55 -15.90
N ILE A 91 -11.30 -0.39 -16.02
CA ILE A 91 -10.64 0.91 -15.92
C ILE A 91 -11.12 1.84 -17.04
N THR A 92 -11.24 1.33 -18.26
CA THR A 92 -11.74 2.11 -19.41
C THR A 92 -13.19 2.55 -19.22
N LYS A 93 -14.06 1.64 -18.74
CA LYS A 93 -15.45 1.95 -18.37
C LYS A 93 -15.52 2.98 -17.25
N PHE A 94 -14.64 2.88 -16.26
CA PHE A 94 -14.56 3.83 -15.15
C PHE A 94 -14.19 5.24 -15.62
N PHE A 95 -13.19 5.37 -16.51
CA PHE A 95 -12.82 6.66 -17.09
C PHE A 95 -13.97 7.28 -17.88
N LYS A 96 -14.67 6.49 -18.72
CA LYS A 96 -15.86 6.95 -19.46
C LYS A 96 -16.97 7.44 -18.52
N LYS A 97 -17.30 6.66 -17.50
CA LYS A 97 -18.36 7.00 -16.52
C LYS A 97 -18.07 8.28 -15.75
N LYS A 98 -16.80 8.56 -15.46
CA LYS A 98 -16.39 9.77 -14.72
C LYS A 98 -16.08 10.98 -15.62
N ALA A 99 -16.37 10.89 -16.92
CA ALA A 99 -16.11 11.93 -17.92
C ALA A 99 -14.65 12.42 -17.90
N ILE A 100 -13.71 11.50 -17.69
CA ILE A 100 -12.27 11.78 -17.69
C ILE A 100 -11.72 11.38 -19.05
N LYS A 101 -10.79 12.18 -19.60
CA LYS A 101 -10.12 11.86 -20.87
C LYS A 101 -9.53 10.44 -20.79
N VAL A 102 -10.05 9.55 -21.64
CA VAL A 102 -9.55 8.19 -21.74
C VAL A 102 -8.16 8.27 -22.36
N PRO A 103 -7.12 7.69 -21.74
CA PRO A 103 -5.81 7.61 -22.37
C PRO A 103 -5.90 6.77 -23.65
N GLU A 104 -5.21 7.21 -24.71
CA GLU A 104 -5.19 6.51 -26.01
C GLU A 104 -4.63 5.11 -25.85
N ASP A 105 -3.52 4.97 -25.13
CA ASP A 105 -2.89 3.69 -24.82
C ASP A 105 -2.80 3.44 -23.32
N LEU A 106 -3.68 2.59 -22.80
CA LEU A 106 -3.62 2.08 -21.43
C LEU A 106 -2.79 0.78 -21.36
N LYS A 107 -1.63 0.83 -20.70
CA LYS A 107 -0.80 -0.35 -20.39
C LYS A 107 -0.97 -0.73 -18.92
N LEU A 108 -1.22 -2.00 -18.66
CA LEU A 108 -1.40 -2.54 -17.30
C LEU A 108 -0.30 -3.56 -17.05
N ASP A 109 0.55 -3.27 -16.08
CA ASP A 109 1.67 -4.12 -15.71
C ASP A 109 1.46 -4.66 -14.30
N ILE A 110 1.50 -5.97 -14.17
CA ILE A 110 1.36 -6.66 -12.88
C ILE A 110 2.74 -7.16 -12.50
N VAL A 111 3.26 -6.64 -11.39
CA VAL A 111 4.60 -6.95 -10.89
C VAL A 111 4.46 -7.72 -9.58
N GLU A 112 5.21 -8.81 -9.47
CA GLU A 112 5.27 -9.61 -8.25
C GLU A 112 6.10 -8.93 -7.17
N VAL A 113 5.62 -9.00 -5.92
CA VAL A 113 6.39 -8.63 -4.73
C VAL A 113 7.17 -9.86 -4.27
N THR A 114 8.50 -9.81 -4.36
CA THR A 114 9.41 -10.91 -4.00
C THR A 114 9.29 -11.37 -2.55
N SER A 115 9.08 -10.45 -1.61
CA SER A 115 8.96 -10.75 -0.18
C SER A 115 7.70 -10.11 0.43
N PRO A 116 6.52 -10.75 0.28
CA PRO A 116 5.24 -10.22 0.75
C PRO A 116 5.22 -9.91 2.26
N ASP A 117 5.93 -10.72 3.05
CA ASP A 117 5.97 -10.57 4.50
C ASP A 117 6.84 -9.40 4.98
N SER A 118 7.64 -8.79 4.10
CA SER A 118 8.43 -7.58 4.38
C SER A 118 7.74 -6.28 3.96
N ASP A 119 6.53 -6.37 3.40
CA ASP A 119 5.78 -5.25 2.87
C ASP A 119 4.69 -4.81 3.86
N ALA A 120 4.69 -3.53 4.22
CA ALA A 120 3.80 -3.04 5.27
C ALA A 120 2.33 -3.06 4.82
N HIS A 121 2.04 -2.84 3.55
CA HIS A 121 0.67 -2.82 3.01
C HIS A 121 0.08 -4.23 3.01
N ILE A 122 0.83 -5.22 2.53
CA ILE A 122 0.38 -6.62 2.51
C ILE A 122 0.13 -7.14 3.93
N ILE A 123 1.03 -6.83 4.86
CA ILE A 123 0.86 -7.20 6.27
C ILE A 123 -0.34 -6.49 6.90
N ALA A 124 -0.56 -5.21 6.60
CA ALA A 124 -1.73 -4.49 7.10
C ALA A 124 -3.05 -5.12 6.61
N TYR A 125 -3.11 -5.55 5.35
CA TYR A 125 -4.26 -6.30 4.82
C TYR A 125 -4.43 -7.66 5.50
N SER A 126 -3.36 -8.40 5.71
CA SER A 126 -3.43 -9.70 6.40
C SER A 126 -3.94 -9.57 7.85
N VAL A 127 -3.52 -8.53 8.56
CA VAL A 127 -4.04 -8.22 9.90
C VAL A 127 -5.52 -7.82 9.83
N ALA A 128 -5.91 -7.00 8.85
CA ALA A 128 -7.30 -6.59 8.67
C ALA A 128 -8.22 -7.80 8.45
N GLU A 129 -7.83 -8.69 7.54
CA GLU A 129 -8.56 -9.93 7.27
C GLU A 129 -8.64 -10.84 8.49
N GLY A 130 -7.55 -10.95 9.27
CA GLY A 130 -7.55 -11.72 10.51
C GLY A 130 -8.55 -11.19 11.54
N LEU A 131 -8.65 -9.86 11.66
CA LEU A 131 -9.63 -9.22 12.55
C LEU A 131 -11.06 -9.37 12.02
N GLU A 132 -11.28 -9.23 10.72
CA GLU A 132 -12.60 -9.41 10.07
C GLU A 132 -13.11 -10.86 10.22
N LYS A 133 -12.19 -11.85 10.22
CA LYS A 133 -12.46 -13.26 10.55
C LYS A 133 -12.69 -13.51 12.05
N ARG A 134 -12.79 -12.46 12.87
CA ARG A 134 -13.04 -12.51 14.32
C ARG A 134 -11.97 -13.28 15.11
N LEU A 135 -10.73 -13.33 14.61
CA LEU A 135 -9.63 -13.89 15.39
C LEU A 135 -9.29 -12.95 16.57
N PRO A 136 -8.82 -13.49 17.72
CA PRO A 136 -8.39 -12.67 18.83
C PRO A 136 -7.27 -11.71 18.42
N PHE A 137 -7.47 -10.40 18.61
CA PHE A 137 -6.54 -9.37 18.14
C PHE A 137 -5.11 -9.53 18.69
N ARG A 138 -4.96 -10.02 19.94
CA ARG A 138 -3.65 -10.32 20.54
C ARG A 138 -2.91 -11.45 19.81
N ARG A 139 -3.65 -12.49 19.38
CA ARG A 139 -3.09 -13.59 18.59
C ARG A 139 -2.66 -13.10 17.23
N VAL A 140 -3.51 -12.33 16.54
CA VAL A 140 -3.17 -11.73 15.23
C VAL A 140 -1.91 -10.88 15.33
N LEU A 141 -1.80 -10.02 16.36
CA LEU A 141 -0.60 -9.19 16.60
C LEU A 141 0.66 -10.03 16.77
N LYS A 142 0.62 -11.02 17.68
CA LYS A 142 1.80 -11.86 17.99
C LYS A 142 2.24 -12.67 16.76
N THR A 143 1.31 -13.35 16.10
CA THR A 143 1.60 -14.13 14.89
C THR A 143 2.14 -13.25 13.76
N THR A 144 1.60 -12.05 13.58
CA THR A 144 2.07 -11.13 12.54
C THR A 144 3.51 -10.69 12.82
N ILE A 145 3.83 -10.30 14.05
CA ILE A 145 5.18 -9.86 14.40
C ILE A 145 6.20 -10.98 14.25
N GLU A 146 5.85 -12.18 14.69
CA GLU A 146 6.72 -13.37 14.52
C GLU A 146 6.96 -13.67 13.04
N LYS A 147 5.91 -13.62 12.21
CA LYS A 147 6.01 -13.84 10.76
C LYS A 147 6.92 -12.82 10.09
N VAL A 148 6.75 -11.53 10.37
CA VAL A 148 7.53 -10.46 9.73
C VAL A 148 8.99 -10.48 10.21
N MET A 149 9.24 -10.71 11.50
CA MET A 149 10.61 -10.81 12.04
C MET A 149 11.36 -12.07 11.61
N ALA A 150 10.66 -13.10 11.12
CA ALA A 150 11.30 -14.29 10.56
C ALA A 150 11.91 -14.04 9.16
N VAL A 151 11.50 -12.97 8.48
CA VAL A 151 12.02 -12.61 7.16
C VAL A 151 13.44 -12.06 7.29
N ARG A 152 14.36 -12.57 6.48
CA ARG A 152 15.74 -12.07 6.43
C ARG A 152 15.76 -10.62 5.97
N GLY A 153 16.54 -9.78 6.65
CA GLY A 153 16.67 -8.35 6.35
C GLY A 153 15.63 -7.45 7.01
N VAL A 154 14.71 -7.99 7.82
CA VAL A 154 13.85 -7.15 8.67
C VAL A 154 14.49 -6.98 10.05
N GLU A 155 14.79 -5.74 10.41
CA GLU A 155 15.43 -5.38 11.69
C GLU A 155 14.41 -4.96 12.76
N GLY A 156 13.20 -4.58 12.35
CA GLY A 156 12.13 -4.32 13.31
C GLY A 156 10.75 -4.09 12.70
N VAL A 157 9.75 -4.32 13.55
CA VAL A 157 8.33 -4.29 13.19
C VAL A 157 7.56 -3.66 14.33
N ARG A 158 6.63 -2.76 13.99
CA ARG A 158 5.64 -2.23 14.92
C ARG A 158 4.27 -2.31 14.28
N VAL A 159 3.32 -2.89 14.99
CA VAL A 159 1.91 -2.92 14.61
C VAL A 159 1.11 -2.24 15.71
N VAL A 160 0.27 -1.29 15.32
CA VAL A 160 -0.62 -0.56 16.23
C VAL A 160 -2.05 -0.76 15.75
N LEU A 161 -2.90 -1.22 16.65
CA LEU A 161 -4.34 -1.34 16.47
C LEU A 161 -5.04 -0.29 17.32
N GLY A 162 -5.97 0.46 16.74
CA GLY A 162 -6.78 1.43 17.46
C GLY A 162 -8.26 1.26 17.15
N GLY A 163 -9.10 1.21 18.17
CA GLY A 163 -10.55 1.10 18.02
C GLY A 163 -11.20 0.27 19.13
N ARG A 164 -12.40 -0.24 18.87
CA ARG A 164 -13.16 -1.09 19.80
C ARG A 164 -12.64 -2.53 19.81
N LEU A 165 -11.42 -2.73 20.30
CA LEU A 165 -10.73 -4.02 20.18
C LEU A 165 -11.46 -5.12 20.95
N GLY A 166 -11.91 -6.16 20.24
CA GLY A 166 -12.66 -7.27 20.82
C GLY A 166 -14.12 -6.95 21.14
N GLY A 167 -14.69 -5.90 20.57
CA GLY A 167 -16.08 -5.50 20.80
C GLY A 167 -16.33 -4.71 22.08
N ALA A 168 -15.26 -4.27 22.75
CA ALA A 168 -15.37 -3.39 23.92
C ALA A 168 -16.11 -2.08 23.58
N GLU A 169 -16.83 -1.53 24.56
CA GLU A 169 -17.56 -0.27 24.39
C GLU A 169 -16.61 0.92 24.20
N ILE A 170 -15.55 0.99 25.01
CA ILE A 170 -14.53 2.03 24.96
C ILE A 170 -13.43 1.65 23.96
N ALA A 171 -13.09 2.57 23.06
CA ALA A 171 -11.99 2.40 22.12
C ALA A 171 -10.63 2.46 22.85
N ARG A 172 -9.75 1.51 22.53
CA ARG A 172 -8.38 1.42 23.06
C ARG A 172 -7.36 1.29 21.94
N THR A 173 -6.12 1.63 22.25
CA THR A 173 -4.99 1.45 21.35
C THR A 173 -4.04 0.41 21.93
N GLU A 174 -3.81 -0.65 21.18
CA GLU A 174 -2.86 -1.70 21.53
C GLU A 174 -1.72 -1.68 20.52
N GLN A 175 -0.50 -1.79 21.02
CA GLN A 175 0.69 -1.82 20.17
C GLN A 175 1.56 -3.01 20.52
N ALA A 176 2.14 -3.61 19.49
CA ALA A 176 3.18 -4.60 19.67
C ALA A 176 4.36 -4.25 18.76
N LYS A 177 5.56 -4.29 19.32
CA LYS A 177 6.81 -3.91 18.68
C LYS A 177 7.87 -4.97 18.96
N LYS A 178 8.67 -5.31 17.95
CA LYS A 178 9.86 -6.14 18.07
C LYS A 178 10.97 -5.54 17.21
N GLY A 179 12.21 -5.54 17.71
CA GLY A 179 13.35 -4.93 17.01
C GLY A 179 13.39 -3.40 17.05
N SER A 180 14.27 -2.82 16.23
CA SER A 180 14.50 -1.36 16.16
C SER A 180 13.66 -0.70 15.06
N ILE A 181 13.22 0.54 15.28
CA ILE A 181 12.49 1.33 14.26
C ILE A 181 12.88 2.79 14.38
N PRO A 182 14.00 3.20 13.77
CA PRO A 182 14.45 4.58 13.80
C PRO A 182 13.61 5.45 12.85
N LEU A 183 12.63 6.17 13.39
CA LEU A 183 11.75 7.04 12.58
C LEU A 183 12.42 8.36 12.17
N GLN A 184 13.34 8.87 13.00
CA GLN A 184 14.04 10.13 12.79
C GLN A 184 15.18 10.00 11.77
N THR A 185 15.79 8.82 11.67
CA THR A 185 16.87 8.55 10.71
C THR A 185 16.32 8.51 9.28
N PHE A 186 16.77 9.42 8.42
CA PHE A 186 16.36 9.48 7.02
C PHE A 186 16.86 8.29 6.19
N ARG A 187 18.04 7.76 6.51
CA ARG A 187 18.67 6.62 5.82
C ARG A 187 18.05 5.26 6.15
N ALA A 188 17.26 5.20 7.22
CA ALA A 188 16.58 3.98 7.61
C ALA A 188 15.44 3.67 6.64
N ASP A 189 15.44 2.49 6.03
CA ASP A 189 14.35 2.07 5.16
C ASP A 189 13.15 1.59 5.99
N VAL A 190 12.25 2.54 6.28
CA VAL A 190 11.02 2.28 7.02
C VAL A 190 9.83 2.31 6.07
N ASP A 191 9.24 1.15 5.84
CA ASP A 191 7.98 1.02 5.15
C ASP A 191 6.80 1.24 6.11
N PHE A 192 5.73 1.86 5.61
CA PHE A 192 4.60 2.26 6.42
C PHE A 192 3.27 2.13 5.68
N ALA A 193 2.31 1.47 6.33
CA ALA A 193 0.96 1.32 5.82
C ALA A 193 -0.10 1.64 6.89
N ARG A 194 -1.25 2.11 6.41
CA ARG A 194 -2.47 2.27 7.19
C ARG A 194 -3.58 1.52 6.49
N GLU A 195 -4.32 0.73 7.24
CA GLU A 195 -5.48 0.00 6.73
C GLU A 195 -6.60 0.04 7.78
N LYS A 196 -7.83 -0.26 7.35
CA LYS A 196 -8.99 -0.33 8.25
C LYS A 196 -9.64 -1.70 8.13
N ALA A 197 -9.82 -2.37 9.27
CA ALA A 197 -10.67 -3.55 9.34
C ALA A 197 -12.12 -3.13 9.62
N HIS A 198 -13.07 -3.64 8.85
CA HIS A 198 -14.49 -3.34 9.04
C HIS A 198 -15.16 -4.46 9.84
N LEU A 199 -15.56 -4.17 11.07
CA LEU A 199 -16.26 -5.12 11.94
C LEU A 199 -17.69 -4.65 12.22
N PRO A 200 -18.61 -5.55 12.63
CA PRO A 200 -20.00 -5.19 12.89
C PRO A 200 -20.17 -4.08 13.95
N TYR A 201 -19.21 -3.99 14.88
CA TYR A 201 -19.21 -3.00 15.97
C TYR A 201 -18.42 -1.72 15.65
N GLY A 202 -17.90 -1.58 14.43
CA GLY A 202 -17.18 -0.42 13.95
C GLY A 202 -15.84 -0.74 13.29
N ASP A 203 -15.11 0.32 12.94
CA ASP A 203 -13.81 0.19 12.28
C ASP A 203 -12.66 0.07 13.29
N ILE A 204 -11.72 -0.83 13.00
CA ILE A 204 -10.44 -0.90 13.70
C ILE A 204 -9.36 -0.35 12.77
N GLY A 205 -8.67 0.70 13.20
CA GLY A 205 -7.53 1.27 12.49
C GLY A 205 -6.27 0.45 12.73
N ILE A 206 -5.56 0.12 11.65
CA ILE A 206 -4.33 -0.65 11.67
C ILE A 206 -3.22 0.25 11.13
N LYS A 207 -2.10 0.32 11.84
CA LYS A 207 -0.88 0.98 11.39
C LYS A 207 0.29 0.03 11.53
N VAL A 208 1.04 -0.16 10.44
CA VAL A 208 2.18 -1.08 10.37
C VAL A 208 3.41 -0.29 9.97
N TRP A 209 4.51 -0.50 10.70
CA TRP A 209 5.84 -0.05 10.36
C TRP A 209 6.75 -1.27 10.25
N ILE A 210 7.50 -1.37 9.15
CA ILE A 210 8.51 -2.40 8.93
C ILE A 210 9.82 -1.68 8.63
N TYR A 211 10.88 -2.03 9.33
CA TYR A 211 12.21 -1.49 9.14
C TYR A 211 13.12 -2.58 8.56
N ARG A 212 13.73 -2.29 7.41
CA ARG A 212 14.50 -3.24 6.59
C ARG A 212 16.02 -2.97 6.60
N GLY A 213 16.49 -2.22 7.60
CA GLY A 213 17.89 -1.79 7.68
C GLY A 213 18.15 -0.42 7.05
N GLU A 214 19.41 0.00 7.13
CA GLU A 214 19.86 1.26 6.54
C GLU A 214 20.35 1.04 5.11
N ILE A 215 19.99 1.95 4.21
CA ILE A 215 20.47 1.93 2.83
C ILE A 215 21.63 2.92 2.72
N PHE A 216 22.84 2.39 2.53
CA PHE A 216 24.00 3.18 2.14
C PHE A 216 24.02 3.24 0.61
N ASN A 217 23.56 4.37 0.06
CA ASN A 217 23.55 4.57 -1.38
C ASN A 217 25.00 4.78 -1.88
N ASP A 218 25.57 3.77 -2.54
CA ASP A 218 26.77 3.91 -3.38
C ASP A 218 26.44 4.32 -4.83
N LYS A 219 25.18 4.67 -5.13
CA LYS A 219 24.80 5.13 -6.48
C LYS A 219 25.08 6.63 -6.63
N PRO A 220 25.91 7.04 -7.61
CA PRO A 220 26.16 8.45 -7.88
C PRO A 220 24.85 9.10 -8.29
N ILE A 221 24.58 10.27 -7.72
CA ILE A 221 23.50 11.16 -8.13
C ILE A 221 23.69 11.39 -9.63
N GLN A 222 22.80 10.85 -10.47
CA GLN A 222 22.77 11.21 -11.89
C GLN A 222 22.46 12.71 -11.95
N LYS A 223 23.49 13.49 -12.27
CA LYS A 223 23.40 14.92 -12.59
C LYS A 223 22.66 15.12 -13.90
#